data_AF-A0A8X6YCN5-F1
#
_entry.id   AF-A0A8X6YCN5-F1
#
_cell.length_a   1.000
_cell.length_b   1.000
_cell.length_c   1.000
_cell.angle_alpha   90.00
_cell.angle_beta   90.00
_cell.angle_gamma   90.00
#
_symmetry.space_group_name_H-M   'P 1'
#
loop_
_entity.id
_entity.type
_entity.pdbx_description
1 polymer ?
#
loop_
_entity_poly.entity_id
_entity_poly.type
_entity_poly.pdbx_seq_one_letter_code
_entity_poly.pdbx_strand_id
1 'polypeptide(L)'
;MAKANGYFHSTYYTKPTRFLYTWTIPNFSELKQKLDGEDLLLPNGKYCSFSLSRNLGSLSLSMKTTCCLLNCNVTIYTCNGVALIRRNPFNFNRIRERIYYSQLHLNLYMFDSLQDLPENVLFIVFSILDPEMMETSFSTHQDDGSENRYLNYFRELATDIKKAPDDLLKEKVTLRVGDDTQVVNMAVLCSRSPVFARMLASDMREKEENCVTIDDVNIEGIRGLVDFLHSGIVA
;
A
#
# COMPACT_ATOMS: atom_id res chain seq x y z
N MET A 1 -51.66 11.49 -22.31
CA MET A 1 -50.29 11.93 -21.96
C MET A 1 -49.82 11.07 -20.79
N ALA A 2 -48.86 10.18 -21.00
CA ALA A 2 -48.33 9.30 -19.97
C ALA A 2 -47.25 10.05 -19.15
N LYS A 3 -47.40 10.10 -17.82
CA LYS A 3 -46.35 10.58 -16.91
C LYS A 3 -45.36 9.44 -16.68
N ALA A 4 -44.09 9.66 -17.06
CA ALA A 4 -43.00 8.78 -16.66
C ALA A 4 -42.67 9.04 -15.18
N ASN A 5 -42.91 8.04 -14.32
CA ASN A 5 -42.39 8.04 -12.96
C ASN A 5 -40.94 7.55 -13.02
N GLY A 6 -39.99 8.48 -13.07
CA GLY A 6 -38.57 8.16 -12.91
C GLY A 6 -38.22 8.05 -11.43
N TYR A 7 -37.78 6.87 -10.99
CA TYR A 7 -37.15 6.70 -9.68
C TYR A 7 -35.67 7.03 -9.82
N PHE A 8 -35.20 8.07 -9.13
CA PHE A 8 -33.77 8.33 -8.98
C PHE A 8 -33.21 7.37 -7.93
N HIS A 9 -32.29 6.49 -8.36
CA HIS A 9 -31.53 5.63 -7.46
C HIS A 9 -30.24 6.37 -7.10
N SER A 10 -30.17 6.97 -5.91
CA SER A 10 -28.91 7.50 -5.39
C SER A 10 -28.22 6.42 -4.56
N THR A 11 -27.19 5.78 -5.12
CA THR A 11 -26.29 4.90 -4.38
C THR A 11 -25.33 5.74 -3.54
N TYR A 12 -25.38 5.56 -2.22
CA TYR A 12 -24.44 6.17 -1.29
C TYR A 12 -23.26 5.18 -1.08
N TYR A 13 -22.05 5.64 -1.35
CA TYR A 13 -20.81 4.89 -1.06
C TYR A 13 -20.30 5.31 0.31
N THR A 14 -19.87 4.37 1.17
CA THR A 14 -18.99 4.72 2.29
C THR A 14 -17.63 5.12 1.74
N LYS A 15 -16.81 5.73 2.60
CA LYS A 15 -15.44 6.13 2.25
C LYS A 15 -14.70 4.93 1.65
N PRO A 16 -14.13 5.05 0.43
CA PRO A 16 -13.55 3.91 -0.24
C PRO A 16 -12.35 3.39 0.56
N THR A 17 -12.25 2.07 0.69
CA THR A 17 -11.13 1.43 1.37
C THR A 17 -10.02 1.16 0.36
N ARG A 18 -8.79 1.53 0.70
CA ARG A 18 -7.63 1.33 -0.17
C ARG A 18 -6.74 0.23 0.37
N PHE A 19 -6.41 -0.71 -0.49
CA PHE A 19 -5.46 -1.79 -0.23
C PHE A 19 -4.23 -1.61 -1.12
N LEU A 20 -3.07 -1.88 -0.54
CA LEU A 20 -1.80 -1.92 -1.26
C LEU A 20 -1.30 -3.35 -1.24
N TYR A 21 -1.07 -3.91 -2.42
CA TYR A 21 -0.42 -5.20 -2.59
C TYR A 21 0.86 -5.01 -3.37
N THR A 22 1.97 -5.51 -2.83
CA THR A 22 3.28 -5.46 -3.47
C THR A 22 3.66 -6.87 -3.89
N TRP A 23 3.99 -7.03 -5.16
CA TRP A 23 4.45 -8.28 -5.74
C TRP A 23 5.89 -8.12 -6.24
N THR A 24 6.79 -8.91 -5.65
CA THR A 24 8.20 -8.97 -6.03
C THR A 24 8.43 -10.21 -6.87
N ILE A 25 8.94 -10.03 -8.09
CA ILE A 25 9.22 -11.13 -9.02
C ILE A 25 10.73 -11.19 -9.23
N PRO A 26 11.43 -12.12 -8.56
CA PRO A 26 12.85 -12.34 -8.81
C PRO A 26 13.05 -13.05 -10.15
N ASN A 27 14.25 -12.94 -10.70
CA ASN A 27 14.64 -13.58 -11.97
C ASN A 27 13.65 -13.27 -13.11
N PHE A 28 13.17 -12.03 -13.19
CA PHE A 28 12.10 -11.64 -14.11
C PHE A 28 12.41 -12.00 -15.58
N SER A 29 13.67 -11.88 -16.01
CA SER A 29 14.10 -12.24 -17.36
C SER A 29 13.89 -13.71 -17.71
N GLU A 30 13.87 -14.61 -16.71
CA GLU A 30 13.66 -16.06 -16.87
C GLU A 30 12.18 -16.44 -16.94
N LEU A 31 11.26 -15.49 -16.77
CA LEU A 31 9.83 -15.75 -16.82
C LEU A 31 9.45 -16.36 -18.17
N LYS A 32 9.04 -17.64 -18.14
CA LYS A 32 8.79 -18.42 -19.36
C LYS A 32 7.45 -18.13 -20.02
N GLN A 33 6.38 -17.93 -19.24
CA GLN A 33 5.04 -17.73 -19.83
C GLN A 33 4.03 -17.06 -18.93
N LYS A 34 3.77 -17.60 -17.73
CA LYS A 34 2.81 -17.04 -16.79
C LYS A 34 3.29 -17.29 -15.37
N LEU A 35 3.09 -16.29 -14.53
CA LEU A 35 3.27 -16.36 -13.09
C LEU A 35 1.96 -15.90 -12.47
N ASP A 36 1.46 -16.67 -11.52
CA ASP A 36 0.31 -16.31 -10.71
C ASP A 36 0.83 -15.76 -9.37
N GLY A 37 0.24 -14.64 -8.96
CA GLY A 37 0.48 -14.03 -7.66
C GLY A 37 -0.37 -14.72 -6.59
N GLU A 38 -0.24 -14.23 -5.37
CA GLU A 38 -1.02 -14.74 -4.26
C GLU A 38 -2.48 -14.31 -4.35
N ASP A 39 -3.33 -15.18 -3.84
CA ASP A 39 -4.74 -14.92 -3.63
C ASP A 39 -4.92 -14.00 -2.41
N LEU A 40 -5.55 -12.85 -2.62
CA LEU A 40 -5.80 -11.86 -1.58
C LEU A 40 -7.27 -11.89 -1.16
N LEU A 41 -7.49 -12.24 0.10
CA LEU A 41 -8.78 -12.06 0.77
C LEU A 41 -8.82 -10.67 1.40
N LEU A 42 -9.66 -9.79 0.88
CA LEU A 42 -9.90 -8.48 1.45
C LEU A 42 -10.75 -8.62 2.73
N PRO A 43 -10.63 -7.70 3.71
CA PRO A 43 -11.34 -7.77 4.99
C PRO A 43 -12.86 -7.89 4.90
N ASN A 44 -13.46 -7.45 3.79
CA ASN A 44 -14.90 -7.57 3.52
C ASN A 44 -15.29 -8.87 2.80
N GLY A 45 -14.41 -9.87 2.79
CA GLY A 45 -14.63 -11.16 2.15
C GLY A 45 -14.56 -11.15 0.62
N LYS A 46 -14.24 -10.01 0.00
CA LYS A 46 -13.96 -9.95 -1.43
C LYS A 46 -12.60 -10.58 -1.72
N TYR A 47 -12.48 -11.14 -2.91
CA TYR A 47 -11.29 -11.83 -3.35
C TYR A 47 -10.68 -11.09 -4.52
N CYS A 48 -9.35 -10.99 -4.55
CA CYS A 48 -8.61 -10.60 -5.73
C CYS A 48 -7.34 -11.43 -5.90
N SER A 49 -6.95 -11.66 -7.14
CA SER A 49 -5.67 -12.28 -7.46
C SER A 49 -5.10 -11.67 -8.72
N PHE A 50 -3.78 -11.75 -8.83
CA PHE A 50 -3.03 -11.13 -9.90
C PHE A 50 -2.25 -12.18 -10.66
N SER A 51 -2.06 -11.96 -11.95
CA SER A 51 -1.21 -12.83 -12.76
C SER A 51 -0.42 -12.01 -13.76
N LEU A 52 0.83 -12.38 -13.98
CA LEU A 52 1.70 -11.80 -14.98
C LEU A 52 1.94 -12.82 -16.09
N SER A 53 1.60 -12.47 -17.31
CA SER A 53 1.80 -13.32 -18.48
C SER A 53 2.74 -12.63 -19.48
N ARG A 54 3.77 -13.35 -19.90
CA ARG A 54 4.69 -12.95 -20.96
C ARG A 54 4.28 -13.63 -22.26
N ASN A 55 3.98 -12.81 -23.26
CA ASN A 55 3.75 -13.25 -24.64
C ASN A 55 4.86 -12.68 -25.53
N LEU A 56 4.99 -13.20 -26.75
CA LEU A 56 5.93 -12.66 -27.75
C LEU A 56 5.74 -11.15 -27.89
N GLY A 57 6.71 -10.38 -27.39
CA GLY A 57 6.71 -8.92 -27.47
C GLY A 57 5.73 -8.18 -26.57
N SER A 58 5.07 -8.83 -25.62
CA SER A 58 4.18 -8.11 -24.69
C SER A 58 4.18 -8.73 -23.30
N LEU A 59 4.05 -7.86 -22.31
CA LEU A 59 3.82 -8.25 -20.93
C LEU A 59 2.39 -7.89 -20.57
N SER A 60 1.65 -8.85 -20.03
CA SER A 60 0.25 -8.68 -19.66
C SER A 60 0.08 -8.90 -18.18
N LEU A 61 -0.42 -7.90 -17.48
CA LEU A 61 -0.83 -8.02 -16.10
C LEU A 61 -2.33 -8.25 -16.07
N SER A 62 -2.80 -9.22 -15.30
CA SER A 62 -4.23 -9.49 -15.17
C SER A 62 -4.64 -9.49 -13.71
N MET A 63 -5.86 -9.02 -13.45
CA MET A 63 -6.51 -9.08 -12.15
C MET A 63 -7.79 -9.89 -12.28
N LYS A 64 -7.99 -10.83 -11.37
CA LYS A 64 -9.22 -11.59 -11.18
C LYS A 64 -9.84 -11.15 -9.85
N THR A 65 -11.15 -10.96 -9.80
CA THR A 65 -11.85 -10.59 -8.55
C THR A 65 -13.30 -11.05 -8.52
N THR A 66 -13.88 -11.15 -7.33
CA THR A 66 -15.31 -11.34 -7.13
C THR A 66 -16.13 -10.04 -7.15
N CYS A 67 -15.48 -8.87 -7.28
CA CYS A 67 -16.17 -7.56 -7.24
C CYS A 67 -15.76 -6.65 -8.42
N CYS A 68 -16.72 -6.33 -9.30
CA CYS A 68 -16.47 -5.43 -10.45
C CYS A 68 -16.29 -3.97 -10.12
N LEU A 69 -16.64 -3.57 -8.90
CA LEU A 69 -16.56 -2.18 -8.48
C LEU A 69 -15.16 -1.81 -7.98
N LEU A 70 -14.29 -2.81 -7.75
CA LEU A 70 -12.91 -2.55 -7.42
C LEU A 70 -12.25 -1.75 -8.53
N ASN A 71 -11.50 -0.73 -8.14
CA ASN A 71 -10.66 0.03 -9.03
C ASN A 71 -9.22 -0.28 -8.66
N CYS A 72 -8.45 -0.89 -9.56
CA CYS A 72 -7.07 -1.24 -9.30
C CYS A 72 -6.13 -0.47 -10.21
N ASN A 73 -5.26 0.31 -9.59
CA ASN A 73 -4.17 1.01 -10.25
C ASN A 73 -2.87 0.23 -10.07
N VAL A 74 -2.03 0.25 -11.08
CA VAL A 74 -0.76 -0.50 -11.07
C VAL A 74 0.39 0.48 -11.23
N THR A 75 1.39 0.33 -10.36
CA THR A 75 2.67 1.01 -10.49
C THR A 75 3.81 0.00 -10.49
N ILE A 76 4.72 0.10 -11.45
CA ILE A 76 5.92 -0.73 -11.52
C ILE A 76 7.10 0.12 -11.10
N TYR A 77 7.95 -0.41 -10.24
CA TYR A 77 9.13 0.26 -9.70
C TYR A 77 10.42 -0.45 -10.12
N THR A 78 11.49 0.32 -10.28
CA THR A 78 12.85 -0.22 -10.22
C THR A 78 13.20 -0.63 -8.79
N CYS A 79 14.25 -1.44 -8.62
CA CYS A 79 14.81 -1.77 -7.30
C CYS A 79 15.23 -0.53 -6.48
N ASN A 80 15.54 0.59 -7.15
CA ASN A 80 15.87 1.88 -6.51
C ASN A 80 14.62 2.71 -6.16
N GLY A 81 13.41 2.15 -6.28
CA GLY A 81 12.16 2.82 -5.93
C GLY A 81 11.69 3.89 -6.93
N VAL A 82 12.25 3.91 -8.15
CA VAL A 82 11.80 4.82 -9.22
C VAL A 82 10.62 4.18 -9.93
N ALA A 83 9.48 4.88 -9.99
CA ALA A 83 8.31 4.41 -10.71
C ALA A 83 8.56 4.46 -12.23
N LEU A 84 8.60 3.30 -12.88
CA LEU A 84 8.76 3.17 -14.33
C LEU A 84 7.43 3.37 -15.06
N ILE A 85 6.36 2.79 -14.52
CA ILE A 85 5.06 2.73 -15.18
C ILE A 85 3.98 2.99 -14.14
N ARG A 86 3.03 3.85 -14.47
CA ARG A 86 1.79 4.06 -13.71
C ARG A 86 0.61 3.97 -14.66
N ARG A 87 -0.34 3.09 -14.39
CA ARG A 87 -1.53 2.89 -15.21
C ARG A 87 -2.82 2.96 -14.38
N ASN A 88 -3.75 3.74 -14.92
CA ASN A 88 -5.14 3.90 -14.48
C ASN A 88 -6.03 2.83 -15.15
N PRO A 89 -7.24 2.56 -14.63
CA PRO A 89 -7.50 1.26 -14.04
C PRO A 89 -7.83 0.14 -15.00
N PHE A 90 -7.71 -1.08 -14.46
CA PHE A 90 -8.31 -2.29 -15.00
C PHE A 90 -9.79 -2.07 -15.32
N ASN A 91 -10.17 -2.20 -16.59
CA ASN A 91 -11.58 -2.27 -17.01
C ASN A 91 -12.05 -3.72 -16.85
N PHE A 92 -12.96 -3.97 -15.92
CA PHE A 92 -13.45 -5.31 -15.65
C PHE A 92 -14.52 -5.72 -16.66
N ASN A 93 -14.25 -6.80 -17.39
CA ASN A 93 -15.26 -7.48 -18.18
C ASN A 93 -15.84 -8.64 -17.35
N ARG A 94 -17.17 -8.74 -17.31
CA ARG A 94 -17.87 -9.82 -16.60
C ARG A 94 -17.76 -11.11 -17.40
N ILE A 95 -17.13 -12.15 -16.85
CA ILE A 95 -17.03 -13.44 -17.52
C ILE A 95 -17.24 -14.57 -16.52
N ARG A 96 -18.48 -15.08 -16.53
CA ARG A 96 -19.01 -16.28 -15.83
C ARG A 96 -18.88 -16.29 -14.29
N GLU A 97 -19.89 -16.87 -13.64
CA GLU A 97 -19.85 -17.27 -12.21
C GLU A 97 -19.47 -16.17 -11.19
N ARG A 98 -19.84 -14.90 -11.45
CA ARG A 98 -19.55 -13.73 -10.57
C ARG A 98 -18.06 -13.41 -10.40
N ILE A 99 -17.21 -13.89 -11.31
CA ILE A 99 -15.80 -13.54 -11.35
C ILE A 99 -15.58 -12.51 -12.47
N TYR A 100 -14.83 -11.48 -12.15
CA TYR A 100 -14.47 -10.38 -13.02
C TYR A 100 -12.99 -10.45 -13.35
N TYR A 101 -12.68 -10.21 -14.62
CA TYR A 101 -11.31 -10.22 -15.12
C TYR A 101 -11.00 -8.90 -15.79
N SER A 102 -9.77 -8.46 -15.61
CA SER A 102 -9.23 -7.35 -16.35
C SER A 102 -7.77 -7.59 -16.68
N GLN A 103 -7.33 -7.03 -17.81
CA GLN A 103 -5.99 -7.22 -18.34
C GLN A 103 -5.42 -5.87 -18.79
N LEU A 104 -4.18 -5.63 -18.40
CA LEU A 104 -3.38 -4.48 -18.77
C LEU A 104 -2.20 -4.99 -19.62
N HIS A 105 -2.13 -4.52 -20.87
CA HIS A 105 -1.03 -4.84 -21.77
C HIS A 105 0.03 -3.74 -21.71
N LEU A 106 1.28 -4.14 -21.50
CA LEU A 106 2.46 -3.30 -21.58
C LEU A 106 3.12 -3.52 -22.94
N ASN A 107 3.47 -2.43 -23.63
CA ASN A 107 3.98 -2.48 -25.01
C ASN A 107 5.49 -2.84 -25.07
N LEU A 108 5.96 -3.15 -26.28
CA LEU A 108 7.33 -3.57 -26.61
C LEU A 108 8.42 -2.64 -26.04
N TYR A 109 8.30 -1.32 -26.26
CA TYR A 109 9.29 -0.34 -25.80
C TYR A 109 9.44 -0.32 -24.26
N MET A 110 8.35 -0.56 -23.54
CA MET A 110 8.38 -0.68 -22.08
C MET A 110 8.99 -2.00 -21.64
N PHE A 111 8.78 -3.07 -22.41
CA PHE A 111 9.33 -4.39 -22.10
C PHE A 111 10.86 -4.43 -22.18
N ASP A 112 11.45 -3.77 -23.17
CA ASP A 112 12.91 -3.69 -23.32
C ASP A 112 13.54 -2.98 -22.11
N SER A 113 12.90 -1.90 -21.63
CA SER A 113 13.33 -1.19 -20.42
C SER A 113 13.21 -2.01 -19.13
N LEU A 114 12.42 -3.10 -19.14
CA LEU A 114 12.27 -4.02 -18.00
C LEU A 114 13.24 -5.21 -18.06
N GLN A 115 13.92 -5.46 -19.19
CA GLN A 115 14.94 -6.51 -19.27
C GLN A 115 16.25 -6.11 -18.58
N ASP A 116 16.55 -4.80 -18.53
CA ASP A 116 17.75 -4.24 -17.92
C ASP A 116 17.54 -3.84 -16.44
N LEU A 117 16.58 -4.47 -15.75
CA LEU A 117 16.34 -4.19 -14.33
C LEU A 117 17.56 -4.57 -13.49
N PRO A 118 18.05 -3.67 -12.61
CA PRO A 118 19.15 -4.02 -11.73
C PRO A 118 18.72 -5.18 -10.83
N GLU A 119 19.60 -6.16 -10.67
CA GLU A 119 19.36 -7.41 -9.92
C GLU A 119 18.29 -8.34 -10.51
N ASN A 120 17.75 -8.04 -11.71
CA ASN A 120 16.73 -8.86 -12.38
C ASN A 120 15.46 -9.06 -11.52
N VAL A 121 15.11 -8.06 -10.70
CA VAL A 121 13.93 -8.06 -9.84
C VAL A 121 12.91 -7.04 -10.31
N LEU A 122 11.67 -7.47 -10.49
CA LEU A 122 10.53 -6.61 -10.84
C LEU A 122 9.65 -6.38 -9.62
N PHE A 123 9.41 -5.11 -9.27
CA PHE A 123 8.49 -4.71 -8.21
C PHE A 123 7.21 -4.14 -8.79
N ILE A 124 6.07 -4.75 -8.47
CA ILE A 124 4.75 -4.32 -8.90
C ILE A 124 3.92 -3.97 -7.66
N VAL A 125 3.38 -2.75 -7.62
CA VAL A 125 2.46 -2.32 -6.56
C VAL A 125 1.08 -2.12 -7.16
N PHE A 126 0.11 -2.84 -6.61
CA PHE A 126 -1.30 -2.72 -6.90
C PHE A 126 -1.97 -1.89 -5.82
N SER A 127 -2.56 -0.79 -6.24
CA SER A 127 -3.40 0.07 -5.41
C SER A 127 -4.85 -0.24 -5.72
N ILE A 128 -5.46 -1.08 -4.91
CA ILE A 128 -6.85 -1.50 -5.04
C ILE A 128 -7.70 -0.53 -4.22
N LEU A 129 -8.67 0.10 -4.85
CA LEU A 129 -9.66 0.95 -4.24
C LEU A 129 -10.99 0.21 -4.29
N ASP A 130 -11.55 -0.05 -3.12
CA ASP A 130 -12.85 -0.64 -2.97
C ASP A 130 -13.86 0.43 -2.58
N PRO A 131 -14.73 0.86 -3.51
CA PRO A 131 -15.87 1.69 -3.15
C PRO A 131 -16.88 0.79 -2.47
N GLU A 132 -16.81 0.68 -1.13
CA GLU A 132 -17.84 -0.01 -0.36
C GLU A 132 -19.24 0.52 -0.75
N MET A 133 -20.12 -0.40 -1.14
CA MET A 133 -21.54 -0.11 -1.28
C MET A 133 -22.23 -0.40 0.05
N MET A 134 -22.91 0.58 0.63
CA MET A 134 -23.89 0.29 1.67
C MET A 134 -25.05 -0.51 1.05
N GLU A 135 -25.41 -1.62 1.68
CA GLU A 135 -26.82 -1.97 1.73
C GLU A 135 -27.54 -0.86 2.53
N THR A 136 -28.66 -0.40 1.99
CA THR A 136 -29.30 0.86 2.34
C THR A 136 -29.76 0.88 3.79
N SER A 137 -29.17 1.73 4.63
CA SER A 137 -29.80 2.18 5.88
C SER A 137 -29.41 3.63 6.18
N PHE A 138 -30.43 4.47 6.39
CA PHE A 138 -30.33 5.92 6.54
C PHE A 138 -29.63 6.34 7.83
N SER A 139 -28.55 7.13 7.72
CA SER A 139 -28.19 8.12 8.73
C SER A 139 -27.26 9.18 8.15
N THR A 140 -27.58 10.45 8.38
CA THR A 140 -26.82 11.63 7.97
C THR A 140 -25.63 11.88 8.89
N HIS A 141 -24.40 11.70 8.38
CA HIS A 141 -23.22 12.34 8.96
C HIS A 141 -22.32 12.91 7.86
N GLN A 142 -21.80 14.11 8.13
CA GLN A 142 -21.08 14.99 7.22
C GLN A 142 -19.69 14.45 6.86
N ASP A 143 -19.32 14.77 5.63
CA ASP A 143 -18.03 14.65 4.95
C ASP A 143 -16.84 15.17 5.79
N ASP A 144 -15.77 14.40 5.91
CA ASP A 144 -14.47 14.89 6.41
C ASP A 144 -13.26 14.10 5.85
N GLY A 145 -12.61 14.67 4.82
CA GLY A 145 -11.18 15.04 4.80
C GLY A 145 -10.08 14.01 5.12
N SER A 146 -10.39 12.74 5.33
CA SER A 146 -9.45 11.78 5.93
C SER A 146 -8.61 10.99 4.92
N GLU A 147 -9.05 10.80 3.68
CA GLU A 147 -8.28 10.07 2.65
C GLU A 147 -7.06 10.86 2.13
N ASN A 148 -7.20 12.18 2.01
CA ASN A 148 -6.06 13.07 1.76
C ASN A 148 -5.05 13.03 2.91
N ARG A 149 -5.49 12.84 4.16
CA ARG A 149 -4.60 12.85 5.33
C ARG A 149 -3.59 11.70 5.31
N TYR A 150 -3.98 10.47 4.98
CA TYR A 150 -3.04 9.33 4.93
C TYR A 150 -2.03 9.45 3.78
N LEU A 151 -2.50 9.83 2.58
CA LEU A 151 -1.62 10.04 1.43
C LEU A 151 -0.65 11.19 1.66
N ASN A 152 -1.09 12.24 2.35
CA ASN A 152 -0.22 13.33 2.75
C ASN A 152 0.77 12.86 3.83
N TYR A 153 0.34 12.09 4.82
CA TYR A 153 1.22 11.51 5.84
C TYR A 153 2.35 10.68 5.22
N PHE A 154 2.04 9.75 4.31
CA PHE A 154 3.07 8.94 3.64
C PHE A 154 3.99 9.79 2.76
N ARG A 155 3.45 10.81 2.08
CA ARG A 155 4.25 11.73 1.27
C ARG A 155 5.20 12.55 2.14
N GLU A 156 4.75 13.00 3.30
CA GLU A 156 5.56 13.73 4.28
C GLU A 156 6.61 12.80 4.90
N LEU A 157 6.22 11.58 5.28
CA LEU A 157 7.13 10.58 5.85
C LEU A 157 8.24 10.23 4.86
N ALA A 158 7.88 9.96 3.60
CA ALA A 158 8.86 9.69 2.56
C ALA A 158 9.78 10.90 2.31
N THR A 159 9.22 12.12 2.34
CA THR A 159 10.00 13.35 2.23
C THR A 159 11.00 13.50 3.38
N ASP A 160 10.60 13.21 4.61
CA ASP A 160 11.43 13.44 5.78
C ASP A 160 12.45 12.32 6.00
N ILE A 161 12.12 11.07 5.67
CA ILE A 161 13.10 9.98 5.60
C ILE A 161 14.17 10.30 4.55
N LYS A 162 13.80 10.85 3.38
CA LYS A 162 14.78 11.25 2.35
C LYS A 162 15.74 12.37 2.80
N LYS A 163 15.36 13.16 3.79
CA LYS A 163 16.23 14.20 4.38
C LYS A 163 17.07 13.66 5.54
N ALA A 164 16.77 12.47 6.04
CA ALA A 164 17.52 11.87 7.15
C ALA A 164 18.94 11.51 6.70
N PRO A 165 19.95 11.61 7.59
CA PRO A 165 21.30 11.14 7.32
C PRO A 165 21.32 9.63 7.00
N ASP A 166 22.21 9.20 6.11
CA ASP A 166 22.32 7.80 5.68
C ASP A 166 22.57 6.83 6.84
N ASP A 167 23.28 7.28 7.88
CA ASP A 167 23.54 6.48 9.08
C ASP A 167 22.23 6.20 9.84
N LEU A 168 21.38 7.23 9.99
CA LEU A 168 20.09 7.12 10.70
C LEU A 168 19.10 6.21 9.97
N LEU A 169 19.21 6.08 8.65
CA LEU A 169 18.36 5.18 7.85
C LEU A 169 18.58 3.70 8.19
N LYS A 170 19.80 3.35 8.62
CA LYS A 170 20.19 1.97 8.94
C LYS A 170 20.08 1.67 10.44
N GLU A 171 20.09 2.70 11.26
CA GLU A 171 20.01 2.58 12.71
C GLU A 171 18.62 2.14 13.20
N LYS A 172 18.64 1.31 14.24
CA LYS A 172 17.46 0.82 14.94
C LYS A 172 17.62 1.13 16.41
N VAL A 173 16.51 1.47 17.04
CA VAL A 173 16.41 1.71 18.48
C VAL A 173 15.45 0.72 19.10
N THR A 174 15.76 0.30 20.32
CA THR A 174 14.89 -0.57 21.13
C THR A 174 14.04 0.29 22.05
N LEU A 175 12.72 0.17 21.97
CA LEU A 175 11.79 0.71 22.96
C LEU A 175 11.53 -0.37 24.00
N ARG A 176 11.82 -0.11 25.28
CA ARG A 176 11.68 -1.07 26.38
C ARG A 176 10.57 -0.64 27.31
N VAL A 177 9.69 -1.57 27.67
CA VAL A 177 8.64 -1.41 28.70
C VAL A 177 8.75 -2.59 29.66
N GLY A 178 9.25 -2.35 30.87
CA GLY A 178 9.60 -3.43 31.80
C GLY A 178 10.61 -4.41 31.16
N ASP A 179 10.20 -5.68 31.03
CA ASP A 179 11.00 -6.74 30.40
C ASP A 179 10.72 -6.89 28.89
N ASP A 180 9.66 -6.26 28.39
CA ASP A 180 9.25 -6.33 26.99
C ASP A 180 9.97 -5.28 26.12
N THR A 181 10.19 -5.62 24.85
CA THR A 181 10.88 -4.73 23.91
C THR A 181 10.24 -4.70 22.53
N GLN A 182 10.36 -3.56 21.85
CA GLN A 182 9.95 -3.35 20.47
C GLN A 182 11.07 -2.62 19.71
N VAL A 183 11.51 -3.17 18.59
CA VAL A 183 12.55 -2.55 17.76
C VAL A 183 11.92 -1.72 16.66
N VAL A 184 12.43 -0.50 16.45
CA VAL A 184 11.94 0.44 15.43
C VAL A 184 13.10 1.12 14.71
N ASN A 185 12.89 1.50 13.45
CA ASN A 185 13.87 2.27 12.67
C ASN A 185 13.98 3.70 13.20
N MET A 186 15.20 4.18 13.45
CA MET A 186 15.41 5.52 14.04
C MET A 186 14.95 6.64 13.11
N ALA A 187 15.12 6.51 11.78
CA ALA A 187 14.64 7.53 10.85
C ALA A 187 13.11 7.68 10.88
N VAL A 188 12.36 6.58 10.99
CA VAL A 188 10.89 6.64 11.15
C VAL A 188 10.52 7.27 12.49
N LEU A 189 11.12 6.80 13.58
CA LEU A 189 10.82 7.28 14.92
C LEU A 189 11.12 8.78 15.08
N CYS A 190 12.32 9.23 14.67
CA CYS A 190 12.75 10.62 14.78
C CYS A 190 12.01 11.54 13.81
N SER A 191 11.66 11.07 12.60
CA SER A 191 10.93 11.91 11.63
C SER A 191 9.47 12.15 12.04
N ARG A 192 8.89 11.27 12.86
CA ARG A 192 7.48 11.33 13.27
C ARG A 192 7.27 11.76 14.72
N SER A 193 8.31 11.73 15.54
CA SER A 193 8.26 12.16 16.94
C SER A 193 9.41 13.10 17.28
N PRO A 194 9.14 14.42 17.44
CA PRO A 194 10.14 15.37 17.92
C PRO A 194 10.70 15.02 19.30
N VAL A 195 9.93 14.30 20.13
CA VAL A 195 10.38 13.83 21.44
C VAL A 195 11.49 12.80 21.27
N PHE A 196 11.26 11.74 20.48
CA PHE A 196 12.28 10.73 20.21
C PHE A 196 13.47 11.31 19.42
N ALA A 197 13.22 12.24 18.50
CA ALA A 197 14.29 12.93 17.78
C ALA A 197 15.23 13.69 18.74
N ARG A 198 14.68 14.30 19.79
CA ARG A 198 15.48 14.98 20.82
C ARG A 198 16.16 13.98 21.76
N MET A 199 15.47 12.92 22.18
CA MET A 199 16.03 11.88 23.05
C MET A 199 17.18 11.11 22.39
N LEU A 200 17.14 10.97 21.07
CA LEU A 200 18.14 10.25 20.27
C LEU A 200 19.12 11.21 19.56
N ALA A 201 19.07 12.50 19.89
CA ALA A 201 20.11 13.44 19.50
C ALA A 201 21.43 13.11 20.20
N SER A 202 22.56 13.47 19.61
CA SER A 202 23.90 13.26 20.20
C SER A 202 23.97 13.86 21.61
N ASP A 203 24.55 13.10 22.56
CA ASP A 203 24.79 13.42 23.98
C ASP A 203 23.70 12.99 24.99
N MET A 204 22.83 12.03 24.64
CA MET A 204 21.93 11.39 25.61
C MET A 204 22.18 9.88 25.72
N ARG A 205 22.04 9.34 26.94
CA ARG A 205 22.29 7.92 27.27
C ARG A 205 21.50 6.97 26.37
N GLU A 206 20.28 7.37 26.02
CA GLU A 206 19.37 6.64 25.16
C GLU A 206 19.96 6.38 23.76
N LYS A 207 20.79 7.31 23.25
CA LYS A 207 21.51 7.14 22.00
C LYS A 207 22.72 6.22 22.14
N GLU A 208 23.48 6.34 23.24
CA GLU A 208 24.64 5.47 23.50
C GLU A 208 24.22 4.01 23.66
N GLU A 209 23.09 3.76 24.32
CA GLU A 209 22.54 2.42 24.55
C GLU A 209 21.67 1.91 23.38
N ASN A 210 21.31 2.78 22.42
CA ASN A 210 20.29 2.53 21.40
C ASN A 210 18.99 1.92 22.00
N CYS A 211 18.65 2.36 23.20
CA CYS A 211 17.54 1.85 23.98
C CYS A 211 16.83 3.00 24.70
N VAL A 212 15.52 3.10 24.53
CA VAL A 212 14.67 4.05 25.24
C VAL A 212 13.77 3.27 26.17
N THR A 213 13.89 3.51 27.47
CA THR A 213 13.00 2.91 28.47
C THR A 213 11.77 3.79 28.66
N ILE A 214 10.59 3.19 28.60
CA ILE A 214 9.29 3.85 28.66
C ILE A 214 8.47 3.18 29.77
N ASP A 215 8.08 3.97 30.77
CA ASP A 215 7.43 3.46 31.99
C ASP A 215 5.93 3.82 32.07
N ASP A 216 5.47 4.74 31.21
CA ASP A 216 4.13 5.33 31.25
C ASP A 216 3.11 4.67 30.31
N VAL A 217 3.56 3.74 29.46
CA VAL A 217 2.72 3.03 28.49
C VAL A 217 3.07 1.53 28.51
N ASN A 218 2.06 0.66 28.35
CA ASN A 218 2.30 -0.78 28.24
C ASN A 218 2.85 -1.16 26.85
N ILE A 219 3.36 -2.39 26.71
CA ILE A 219 3.96 -2.83 25.44
C ILE A 219 2.98 -2.81 24.26
N GLU A 220 1.70 -3.09 24.49
CA GLU A 220 0.66 -3.03 23.44
C GLU A 220 0.45 -1.60 22.92
N GLY A 221 0.47 -0.61 23.82
CA GLY A 221 0.43 0.81 23.45
C GLY A 221 1.67 1.23 22.66
N ILE A 222 2.85 0.70 22.99
CA ILE A 222 4.07 0.93 22.22
C ILE A 222 3.99 0.28 20.83
N ARG A 223 3.46 -0.93 20.71
CA ARG A 223 3.23 -1.59 19.41
C ARG A 223 2.27 -0.79 18.54
N GLY A 224 1.13 -0.38 19.10
CA GLY A 224 0.16 0.47 18.40
C GLY A 224 0.75 1.82 17.99
N LEU A 225 1.60 2.43 18.83
CA LEU A 225 2.34 3.63 18.47
C LEU A 225 3.28 3.38 17.29
N VAL A 226 4.09 2.32 17.34
CA VAL A 226 5.04 1.98 16.26
C VAL A 226 4.29 1.73 14.95
N ASP A 227 3.20 0.98 14.99
CA ASP A 227 2.34 0.73 13.83
C ASP A 227 1.77 2.03 13.27
N PHE A 228 1.32 2.96 14.15
CA PHE A 228 0.87 4.28 13.75
C PHE A 228 1.99 5.10 13.10
N LEU A 229 3.21 5.09 13.64
CA LEU A 229 4.32 5.85 13.06
C LEU A 229 4.67 5.34 11.65
N HIS A 230 4.55 4.03 11.41
CA HIS A 230 4.76 3.43 10.10
C HIS A 230 3.60 3.63 9.11
N SER A 231 2.36 3.63 9.59
CA SER A 231 1.17 3.58 8.73
C SER A 231 0.34 4.87 8.68
N GLY A 232 0.50 5.76 9.65
CA GLY A 232 -0.37 6.90 9.90
C GLY A 232 -1.79 6.51 10.32
N ILE A 233 -2.02 5.24 10.69
CA ILE A 233 -3.32 4.67 11.04
C ILE A 233 -3.28 4.15 12.47
N VAL A 234 -4.31 4.49 13.25
CA VAL A 234 -4.58 3.85 14.55
C VAL A 234 -5.65 2.80 14.29
N ALA A 235 -5.32 1.53 14.52
CA ALA A 235 -6.24 0.40 14.36
C ALA A 235 -7.16 0.25 15.58
#